data_AF-A0A179I520-F1
#
_entry.id   AF-A0A179I520-F1
#
_cell.length_a   1.000
_cell.length_b   1.000
_cell.length_c   1.000
_cell.angle_alpha   90.00
_cell.angle_beta   90.00
_cell.angle_gamma   90.00
#
_symmetry.space_group_name_H-M   'P 1'
#
loop_
_entity.id
_entity.type
_entity.pdbx_description
1 polymer ?
#
loop_
_entity_poly.entity_id
_entity_poly.type
_entity_poly.pdbx_seq_one_letter_code
_entity_poly.pdbx_strand_id
1 'polypeptide(L)'
;MASIVEFYIACNPPLLPRGVTEVIRRVQGAEGLLEILYEPQIPWFKCVALPKQRQKITAAVQDNLFAIAEEDVDTLDVEEKTDGDVSIISDDPRMTPWSEYCSKGSNAYKFADGDVFPDPIAEAKYKTTWRGLEEHPALTFQELLKRSALLCGGDSPKDHEQFEAQTSCRVSYNTRQTLLYIGSDQSRETIELAVEKVDSMAQAYGKHWHEVLPALLPPLEVLPLAEFKEVLSHDPFEDIPCEVNSALQDSIKPTVRCLEPNPDPFGNLKSLL
;
A
#
# COMPACT_ATOMS: atom_id res chain seq x y z
N MET A 1 -24.58 -7.43 12.34
CA MET A 1 -23.11 -7.46 12.49
C MET A 1 -22.63 -6.03 12.58
N ALA A 2 -21.78 -5.70 13.56
CA ALA A 2 -21.16 -4.38 13.59
C ALA A 2 -20.26 -4.26 12.35
N SER A 3 -20.41 -3.17 11.60
CA SER A 3 -19.48 -2.85 10.51
C SER A 3 -18.09 -2.63 11.12
N ILE A 4 -17.05 -3.19 10.50
CA ILE A 4 -15.64 -2.99 10.85
C ILE A 4 -14.95 -2.25 9.71
N VAL A 5 -13.90 -1.49 10.02
CA VAL A 5 -13.09 -0.79 9.03
C VAL A 5 -11.62 -1.12 9.22
N GLU A 6 -10.95 -1.33 8.09
CA GLU A 6 -9.50 -1.43 8.01
C GLU A 6 -8.95 -0.12 7.44
N PHE A 7 -7.89 0.39 8.05
CA PHE A 7 -7.21 1.60 7.62
C PHE A 7 -5.73 1.56 7.98
N TYR A 8 -4.94 2.35 7.27
CA TYR A 8 -3.49 2.34 7.35
C TYR A 8 -2.99 3.70 7.79
N ILE A 9 -1.96 3.71 8.65
CA ILE A 9 -1.30 4.91 9.14
C ILE A 9 0.18 4.79 8.79
N ALA A 10 0.65 5.67 7.92
CA ALA A 10 2.03 5.64 7.49
C ALA A 10 2.99 6.08 8.60
N CYS A 11 4.15 5.43 8.66
CA CYS A 11 5.24 5.80 9.55
C CYS A 11 6.42 6.30 8.69
N ASN A 12 6.66 7.61 8.72
CA ASN A 12 7.79 8.24 8.04
C ASN A 12 8.43 9.27 8.98
N PRO A 13 9.64 9.02 9.50
CA PRO A 13 10.55 7.91 9.17
C PRO A 13 10.08 6.54 9.68
N PRO A 14 10.60 5.41 9.15
CA PRO A 14 10.26 4.07 9.61
C PRO A 14 10.70 3.83 11.06
N LEU A 15 9.93 3.02 11.79
CA LEU A 15 10.29 2.58 13.13
C LEU A 15 11.14 1.32 13.10
N LEU A 16 12.10 1.27 14.03
CA LEU A 16 12.80 0.07 14.43
C LEU A 16 11.90 -0.83 15.29
N PRO A 17 12.21 -2.12 15.47
CA PRO A 17 11.35 -3.07 16.18
C PRO A 17 10.86 -2.60 17.55
N ARG A 18 11.74 -1.99 18.36
CA ARG A 18 11.37 -1.45 19.67
C ARG A 18 10.32 -0.34 19.57
N GLY A 19 10.46 0.56 18.60
CA GLY A 19 9.50 1.63 18.36
C GLY A 19 8.13 1.11 17.93
N VAL A 20 8.11 0.10 17.07
CA VAL A 20 6.87 -0.57 16.66
C VAL A 20 6.15 -1.19 17.85
N THR A 21 6.84 -2.01 18.65
CA THR A 21 6.28 -2.64 19.85
C THR A 21 5.76 -1.58 20.84
N GLU A 22 6.47 -0.46 20.97
CA GLU A 22 6.06 0.63 21.85
C GLU A 22 4.72 1.26 21.40
N VAL A 23 4.57 1.60 20.12
CA VAL A 23 3.33 2.17 19.57
C VAL A 23 2.18 1.18 19.74
N ILE A 24 2.36 -0.08 19.35
CA ILE A 24 1.32 -1.13 19.48
C ILE A 24 0.89 -1.27 20.94
N ARG A 25 1.85 -1.42 21.86
CA ARG A 25 1.57 -1.57 23.30
C ARG A 25 0.76 -0.41 23.88
N ARG A 26 1.02 0.82 23.42
CA ARG A 26 0.31 2.02 23.92
C ARG A 26 -1.12 2.12 23.39
N VAL A 27 -1.42 1.55 22.22
CA VAL A 27 -2.73 1.70 21.56
C VAL A 27 -3.60 0.44 21.62
N GLN A 28 -3.03 -0.75 21.87
CA GLN A 28 -3.75 -2.05 21.88
C GLN A 28 -4.96 -2.12 22.83
N GLY A 29 -5.03 -1.27 23.86
CA GLY A 29 -6.16 -1.18 24.80
C GLY A 29 -7.21 -0.13 24.43
N ALA A 30 -7.09 0.54 23.28
CA ALA A 30 -8.00 1.59 22.88
C ALA A 30 -9.41 1.04 22.61
N GLU A 31 -10.43 1.75 23.10
CA GLU A 31 -11.82 1.36 22.91
C GLU A 31 -12.18 1.24 21.43
N GLY A 32 -12.67 0.05 21.04
CA GLY A 32 -13.12 -0.25 19.69
C GLY A 32 -12.02 -0.51 18.66
N LEU A 33 -10.74 -0.56 19.07
CA LEU A 33 -9.69 -1.20 18.30
C LEU A 33 -9.85 -2.72 18.41
N LEU A 34 -9.78 -3.41 17.28
CA LEU A 34 -9.89 -4.87 17.20
C LEU A 34 -8.54 -5.52 16.90
N GLU A 35 -7.74 -4.90 16.05
CA GLU A 35 -6.40 -5.38 15.69
C GLU A 35 -5.53 -4.18 15.29
N ILE A 36 -4.26 -4.19 15.67
CA ILE A 36 -3.21 -3.32 15.14
C ILE A 36 -1.99 -4.18 14.81
N LEU A 37 -1.51 -4.09 13.58
CA LEU A 37 -0.28 -4.74 13.12
C LEU A 37 0.60 -3.73 12.40
N TYR A 38 1.88 -4.02 12.32
CA TYR A 38 2.87 -3.30 11.55
C TYR A 38 3.21 -4.06 10.27
N GLU A 39 3.37 -3.35 9.16
CA GLU A 39 3.78 -3.93 7.88
C GLU A 39 5.21 -3.52 7.53
N PRO A 40 6.23 -4.37 7.75
CA PRO A 40 7.62 -3.98 7.53
C PRO A 40 7.96 -3.66 6.07
N GLN A 41 7.29 -4.29 5.10
CA GLN A 41 7.59 -4.05 3.69
C GLN A 41 7.16 -2.65 3.24
N ILE A 42 6.11 -2.12 3.85
CA ILE A 42 5.60 -0.77 3.61
C ILE A 42 5.29 -0.20 5.00
N PRO A 43 6.20 0.57 5.62
CA PRO A 43 6.28 0.81 7.07
C PRO A 43 5.06 1.57 7.61
N TRP A 44 3.95 0.86 7.76
CA TRP A 44 2.64 1.37 8.10
C TRP A 44 2.07 0.55 9.25
N PHE A 45 1.19 1.17 10.04
CA PHE A 45 0.32 0.46 10.96
C PHE A 45 -1.00 0.16 10.27
N LYS A 46 -1.33 -1.13 10.13
CA LYS A 46 -2.64 -1.62 9.73
C LYS A 46 -3.53 -1.73 10.97
N CYS A 47 -4.62 -0.99 11.00
CA CYS A 47 -5.59 -1.01 12.09
C CYS A 47 -6.93 -1.56 11.61
N VAL A 48 -7.54 -2.44 12.39
CA VAL A 48 -8.93 -2.88 12.24
C VAL A 48 -9.71 -2.40 13.46
N ALA A 49 -10.80 -1.66 13.24
CA ALA A 49 -11.56 -1.05 14.32
C ALA A 49 -13.05 -0.86 13.99
N LEU A 50 -13.81 -0.45 15.00
CA LEU A 50 -15.17 0.05 14.80
C LEU A 50 -15.13 1.40 14.06
N PRO A 51 -16.02 1.64 13.06
CA PRO A 51 -16.01 2.86 12.24
C PRO A 51 -16.02 4.16 13.05
N LYS A 52 -16.76 4.18 14.17
CA LYS A 52 -16.89 5.35 15.05
C LYS A 52 -15.58 5.71 15.78
N GLN A 53 -14.66 4.76 15.91
CA GLN A 53 -13.41 4.93 16.66
C GLN A 53 -12.21 5.19 15.75
N ARG A 54 -12.36 5.07 14.41
CA ARG A 54 -11.27 5.25 13.44
C ARG A 54 -10.47 6.52 13.70
N GLN A 55 -11.12 7.67 13.81
CA GLN A 55 -10.43 8.96 14.00
C GLN A 55 -9.66 9.02 15.32
N LYS A 56 -10.24 8.50 16.40
CA LYS A 56 -9.61 8.47 17.73
C LYS A 56 -8.38 7.56 17.76
N ILE A 57 -8.48 6.39 17.11
CA ILE A 57 -7.36 5.45 16.98
C ILE A 57 -6.26 6.04 16.11
N THR A 58 -6.61 6.68 14.99
CA THR A 58 -5.64 7.36 14.13
C THR A 58 -4.87 8.42 14.89
N ALA A 59 -5.56 9.28 15.64
CA ALA A 59 -4.92 10.28 16.48
C ALA A 59 -4.00 9.63 17.53
N ALA A 60 -4.47 8.60 18.23
CA ALA A 60 -3.66 7.92 19.24
C ALA A 60 -2.37 7.30 18.67
N VAL A 61 -2.42 6.70 17.47
CA VAL A 61 -1.20 6.19 16.82
C VAL A 61 -0.30 7.35 16.41
N GLN A 62 -0.85 8.40 15.78
CA GLN A 62 -0.08 9.57 15.34
C GLN A 62 0.61 10.29 16.49
N ASP A 63 -0.08 10.52 17.61
CA ASP A 63 0.48 11.15 18.80
C ASP A 63 1.69 10.36 19.34
N ASN A 64 1.65 9.03 19.28
CA ASN A 64 2.79 8.19 19.65
C ASN A 64 3.94 8.27 18.64
N LEU A 65 3.64 8.36 17.34
CA LEU A 65 4.66 8.55 16.32
C LEU A 65 5.36 9.90 16.48
N PHE A 66 4.61 10.98 16.73
CA PHE A 66 5.18 12.30 16.97
C PHE A 66 6.02 12.33 18.24
N ALA A 67 5.54 11.73 19.35
CA ALA A 67 6.32 11.67 20.58
C ALA A 67 7.65 10.92 20.41
N ILE A 68 7.68 9.84 19.62
CA ILE A 68 8.93 9.15 19.30
C ILE A 68 9.82 10.03 18.41
N ALA A 69 9.26 10.67 17.39
CA ALA A 69 10.03 11.54 16.48
C ALA A 69 10.68 12.72 17.21
N GLU A 70 9.96 13.37 18.13
CA GLU A 70 10.48 14.49 18.93
C GLU A 70 11.69 14.10 19.80
N GLU A 71 11.77 12.83 20.20
CA GLU A 71 12.86 12.31 21.03
C GLU A 71 14.03 11.75 20.19
N ASP A 72 13.74 11.16 19.02
CA ASP A 72 14.74 10.39 18.27
C ASP A 72 15.31 11.10 17.04
N VAL A 73 14.62 12.13 16.56
CA VAL A 73 14.87 12.72 15.25
C VAL A 73 15.07 14.22 15.38
N ASP A 74 16.07 14.73 14.66
CA ASP A 74 16.21 16.16 14.40
C ASP A 74 15.85 16.47 12.94
N THR A 75 15.22 17.62 12.74
CA THR A 75 14.91 18.10 11.40
C THR A 75 16.20 18.53 10.71
N LEU A 76 16.45 18.03 9.50
CA LEU A 76 17.59 18.46 8.69
C LEU A 76 17.63 19.98 8.58
N ASP A 77 18.79 20.56 8.86
CA ASP A 77 19.06 21.95 8.46
C ASP A 77 18.98 22.05 6.94
N VAL A 78 18.17 22.98 6.43
CA VAL A 78 17.90 23.20 5.00
C VAL A 78 19.19 23.49 4.19
N GLU A 79 20.29 23.78 4.88
CA GLU A 79 21.61 24.04 4.31
C GLU A 79 22.41 22.76 3.98
N GLU A 80 22.12 21.63 4.63
CA GLU A 80 22.72 20.35 4.29
C GLU A 80 21.97 19.73 3.10
N LYS A 81 22.68 19.55 1.98
CA LYS A 81 22.21 18.83 0.79
C LYS A 81 22.14 17.32 1.05
N THR A 82 21.41 16.91 2.07
CA THR A 82 21.01 15.52 2.27
C THR A 82 19.75 15.26 1.47
N ASP A 83 19.51 14.00 1.08
CA ASP A 83 18.42 13.54 0.20
C ASP A 83 17.00 13.71 0.80
N GLY A 84 16.79 14.68 1.70
CA GLY A 84 15.53 14.92 2.39
C GLY A 84 15.20 13.90 3.49
N ASP A 85 16.21 13.18 3.99
CA ASP A 85 16.07 12.12 4.99
C ASP A 85 16.47 12.59 6.39
N VAL A 86 15.84 12.06 7.43
CA VAL A 86 15.98 12.61 8.79
C VAL A 86 17.34 12.27 9.46
N SER A 87 17.79 13.12 10.38
CA SER A 87 18.96 12.84 11.23
C SER A 87 18.52 12.18 12.54
N ILE A 88 19.09 11.04 12.87
CA ILE A 88 18.86 10.38 14.16
C ILE A 88 19.79 10.97 15.21
N ILE A 89 19.22 11.53 16.28
CA ILE A 89 19.97 12.18 17.38
C ILE A 89 20.00 11.38 18.67
N SER A 90 19.11 10.40 18.81
CA SER A 90 19.04 9.56 20.01
C SER A 90 20.12 8.49 20.00
N ASP A 91 20.78 8.31 21.15
CA ASP A 91 21.77 7.23 21.39
C ASP A 91 21.13 5.83 21.42
N ASP A 92 19.81 5.75 21.64
CA ASP A 92 19.02 4.51 21.64
C ASP A 92 17.75 4.70 20.77
N PRO A 93 17.93 4.79 19.44
CA PRO A 93 16.88 5.23 18.55
C PRO A 93 15.81 4.15 18.35
N ARG A 94 14.57 4.60 18.20
CA ARG A 94 13.40 3.80 17.81
C ARG A 94 12.98 4.08 16.38
N MET A 95 13.54 5.11 15.74
CA MET A 95 13.35 5.43 14.33
C MET A 95 14.66 5.23 13.56
N THR A 96 14.56 5.07 12.25
CA THR A 96 15.72 4.98 11.35
C THR A 96 15.46 5.83 10.11
N PRO A 97 16.49 6.43 9.49
CA PRO A 97 16.32 7.15 8.23
C PRO A 97 15.74 6.24 7.15
N TRP A 98 14.97 6.81 6.22
CA TRP A 98 14.33 6.07 5.13
C TRP A 98 15.35 5.40 4.21
N SER A 99 16.42 6.11 3.89
CA SER A 99 17.53 5.62 3.07
C SER A 99 18.21 4.40 3.70
N GLU A 100 18.42 4.43 5.01
CA GLU A 100 18.98 3.32 5.76
C GLU A 100 18.02 2.13 5.80
N TYR A 101 16.73 2.38 6.03
CA TYR A 101 15.71 1.34 6.01
C TYR A 101 15.64 0.64 4.65
N CYS A 102 15.62 1.42 3.57
CA CYS A 102 15.59 0.91 2.20
C CYS A 102 16.86 0.13 1.83
N SER A 103 18.03 0.66 2.19
CA SER A 103 19.32 0.03 1.83
C SER A 103 19.53 -1.31 2.52
N LYS A 104 19.10 -1.45 3.78
CA LYS A 104 19.17 -2.72 4.53
C LYS A 104 18.05 -3.69 4.14
N GLY A 105 16.91 -3.15 3.71
CA GLY A 105 15.69 -3.91 3.47
C GLY A 105 14.96 -4.31 4.76
N SER A 106 13.65 -4.47 4.68
CA SER A 106 12.80 -4.76 5.84
C SER A 106 13.16 -6.05 6.58
N ASN A 107 13.72 -7.04 5.88
CA ASN A 107 14.16 -8.31 6.45
C ASN A 107 15.41 -8.20 7.35
N ALA A 108 16.11 -7.05 7.33
CA ALA A 108 17.24 -6.81 8.24
C ALA A 108 16.80 -6.59 9.69
N TYR A 109 15.53 -6.25 9.90
CA TYR A 109 14.97 -5.96 11.21
C TYR A 109 14.09 -7.11 11.69
N LYS A 110 14.31 -7.54 12.93
CA LYS A 110 13.55 -8.63 13.55
C LYS A 110 12.43 -8.06 14.43
N PHE A 111 11.23 -7.96 13.86
CA PHE A 111 10.02 -7.57 14.57
C PHE A 111 9.48 -8.73 15.41
N ALA A 112 8.72 -8.42 16.46
CA ALA A 112 8.01 -9.44 17.22
C ALA A 112 6.87 -10.00 16.37
N ASP A 113 6.62 -11.31 16.44
CA ASP A 113 5.61 -11.94 15.59
C ASP A 113 4.20 -11.37 15.83
N GLY A 114 3.85 -11.06 17.08
CA GLY A 114 2.58 -10.43 17.42
C GLY A 114 2.44 -8.98 16.96
N ASP A 115 3.54 -8.33 16.57
CA ASP A 115 3.49 -6.99 16.00
C ASP A 115 3.18 -7.01 14.50
N VAL A 116 3.47 -8.12 13.79
CA VAL A 116 3.40 -8.18 12.31
C VAL A 116 2.45 -9.26 11.77
N PHE A 117 2.04 -10.22 12.59
CA PHE A 117 1.08 -11.27 12.23
C PHE A 117 -0.16 -11.22 13.14
N PRO A 118 -1.37 -11.51 12.61
CA PRO A 118 -2.56 -11.72 13.42
C PRO A 118 -2.38 -12.87 14.42
N ASP A 119 -3.04 -12.80 15.58
CA ASP A 119 -2.90 -13.79 16.67
C ASP A 119 -2.90 -15.26 16.22
N PRO A 120 -3.81 -15.74 15.34
CA PRO A 120 -3.84 -17.15 14.94
C PRO A 120 -2.57 -17.61 14.19
N ILE A 121 -1.84 -16.67 13.59
CA ILE A 121 -0.64 -16.89 12.78
C ILE A 121 0.63 -16.53 13.56
N ALA A 122 0.56 -15.54 14.47
CA ALA A 122 1.67 -15.09 15.28
C ALA A 122 2.29 -16.23 16.12
N GLU A 123 1.46 -17.16 16.61
CA GLU A 123 1.90 -18.32 17.39
C GLU A 123 2.53 -19.44 16.56
N ALA A 124 2.33 -19.45 15.24
CA ALA A 124 2.83 -20.52 14.38
C ALA A 124 4.36 -20.53 14.34
N LYS A 125 4.98 -21.71 14.21
CA LYS A 125 6.45 -21.83 14.13
C LYS A 125 7.03 -21.28 12.82
N TYR A 126 6.37 -21.57 11.71
CA TYR A 126 6.71 -21.08 10.38
C TYR A 126 5.59 -20.19 9.88
N LYS A 127 5.93 -19.02 9.34
CA LYS A 127 4.95 -18.01 8.94
C LYS A 127 5.47 -17.17 7.78
N THR A 128 4.56 -16.68 6.96
CA THR A 128 4.85 -15.75 5.87
C THR A 128 3.64 -14.90 5.53
N THR A 129 3.87 -13.83 4.79
CA THR A 129 2.83 -13.00 4.17
C THR A 129 2.85 -13.19 2.66
N TRP A 130 1.69 -13.25 2.04
CA TRP A 130 1.54 -13.32 0.59
C TRP A 130 0.66 -12.17 0.08
N ARG A 131 1.15 -11.43 -0.93
CA ARG A 131 0.58 -10.16 -1.43
C ARG A 131 0.16 -10.19 -2.89
N GLY A 132 0.12 -11.35 -3.53
CA GLY A 132 -0.10 -11.46 -4.99
C GLY A 132 -1.48 -11.00 -5.48
N LEU A 133 -2.41 -10.61 -4.60
CA LEU A 133 -3.69 -10.02 -4.98
C LEU A 133 -3.75 -8.49 -4.82
N GLU A 134 -2.72 -7.84 -4.27
CA GLU A 134 -2.73 -6.38 -4.12
C GLU A 134 -2.78 -5.66 -5.48
N GLU A 135 -2.20 -6.26 -6.51
CA GLU A 135 -2.25 -5.78 -7.91
C GLU A 135 -3.59 -6.10 -8.61
N HIS A 136 -4.48 -6.87 -7.96
CA HIS A 136 -5.76 -7.31 -8.51
C HIS A 136 -6.92 -6.81 -7.63
N PRO A 137 -7.22 -5.50 -7.61
CA PRO A 137 -8.11 -4.88 -6.63
C PRO A 137 -9.57 -5.39 -6.69
N ALA A 138 -9.97 -6.02 -7.79
CA ALA A 138 -11.29 -6.60 -8.00
C ALA A 138 -11.39 -8.08 -7.57
N LEU A 139 -10.29 -8.70 -7.14
CA LEU A 139 -10.22 -10.12 -6.80
C LEU A 139 -9.92 -10.30 -5.31
N THR A 140 -10.79 -11.05 -4.63
CA THR A 140 -10.56 -11.49 -3.25
C THR A 140 -9.97 -12.89 -3.23
N PHE A 141 -9.32 -13.29 -2.14
CA PHE A 141 -8.85 -14.66 -1.96
C PHE A 141 -9.96 -15.70 -2.14
N GLN A 142 -11.14 -15.49 -1.56
CA GLN A 142 -12.28 -16.41 -1.73
C GLN A 142 -12.74 -16.50 -3.19
N GLU A 143 -12.70 -15.39 -3.93
CA GLU A 143 -13.04 -15.41 -5.35
C GLU A 143 -11.94 -16.10 -6.18
N LEU A 144 -10.67 -15.92 -5.83
CA LEU A 144 -9.56 -16.64 -6.45
C LEU A 144 -9.73 -18.15 -6.29
N LEU A 145 -10.04 -18.63 -5.08
CA LEU A 145 -10.30 -20.05 -4.81
C LEU A 145 -11.44 -20.59 -5.67
N LYS A 146 -12.59 -19.91 -5.68
CA LYS A 146 -13.74 -20.31 -6.51
C LYS A 146 -13.42 -20.38 -8.00
N ARG A 147 -12.71 -19.38 -8.53
CA ARG A 147 -12.32 -19.35 -9.95
C ARG A 147 -11.28 -20.41 -10.27
N SER A 148 -10.32 -20.64 -9.39
CA SER A 148 -9.30 -21.68 -9.57
C SER A 148 -9.93 -23.08 -9.62
N ALA A 149 -10.98 -23.35 -8.83
CA ALA A 149 -11.72 -24.60 -8.89
C ALA A 149 -12.42 -24.84 -10.24
N LEU A 150 -12.84 -23.76 -10.91
CA LEU A 150 -13.42 -23.83 -12.26
C LEU A 150 -12.35 -24.01 -13.34
N LEU A 151 -11.21 -23.32 -13.19
CA LEU A 151 -10.15 -23.27 -14.21
C LEU A 151 -9.19 -24.46 -14.16
N CYS A 152 -8.88 -24.96 -12.96
CA CYS A 152 -7.84 -25.95 -12.73
C CYS A 152 -8.39 -27.36 -12.39
N GLY A 153 -9.71 -27.52 -12.29
CA GLY A 153 -10.36 -28.82 -12.02
C GLY A 153 -10.60 -29.14 -10.54
N GLY A 154 -11.00 -30.37 -10.27
CA GLY A 154 -11.62 -30.80 -9.00
C GLY A 154 -10.72 -30.80 -7.75
N ASP A 155 -9.39 -30.80 -7.91
CA ASP A 155 -8.43 -30.83 -6.80
C ASP A 155 -8.11 -29.44 -6.23
N SER A 156 -8.57 -28.37 -6.90
CA SER A 156 -8.39 -27.01 -6.41
C SER A 156 -9.33 -26.70 -5.24
N PRO A 157 -8.82 -26.03 -4.18
CA PRO A 157 -9.62 -25.69 -3.02
C PRO A 157 -10.70 -24.66 -3.39
N LYS A 158 -11.95 -24.93 -2.97
CA LYS A 158 -13.12 -24.08 -3.31
C LYS A 158 -13.36 -22.95 -2.31
N ASP A 159 -12.85 -23.12 -1.11
CA ASP A 159 -12.99 -22.23 0.02
C ASP A 159 -11.73 -22.30 0.91
N HIS A 160 -11.66 -21.37 1.84
CA HIS A 160 -10.57 -21.23 2.80
C HIS A 160 -10.31 -22.54 3.57
N GLU A 161 -11.36 -23.17 4.09
CA GLU A 161 -11.25 -24.37 4.92
C GLU A 161 -10.61 -25.53 4.15
N GLN A 162 -11.01 -25.72 2.89
CA GLN A 162 -10.38 -26.68 1.99
C GLN A 162 -8.93 -26.31 1.67
N PHE A 163 -8.63 -25.03 1.49
CA PHE A 163 -7.25 -24.58 1.26
C PHE A 163 -6.35 -24.92 2.46
N GLU A 164 -6.79 -24.61 3.68
CA GLU A 164 -6.07 -24.96 4.90
C GLU A 164 -5.88 -26.47 5.07
N ALA A 165 -6.96 -27.24 4.83
CA ALA A 165 -6.91 -28.71 4.93
C ALA A 165 -5.93 -29.33 3.92
N GLN A 166 -5.89 -28.83 2.69
CA GLN A 166 -4.99 -29.33 1.64
C GLN A 166 -3.53 -28.93 1.86
N THR A 167 -3.27 -27.78 2.47
CA THR A 167 -1.92 -27.25 2.66
C THR A 167 -1.35 -27.54 4.04
N SER A 168 -2.18 -27.97 5.01
CA SER A 168 -1.80 -28.05 6.42
C SER A 168 -1.26 -26.72 6.99
N CYS A 169 -1.76 -25.61 6.45
CA CYS A 169 -1.47 -24.26 6.92
C CYS A 169 -2.73 -23.64 7.51
N ARG A 170 -2.55 -22.73 8.46
CA ARG A 170 -3.55 -21.74 8.87
C ARG A 170 -3.40 -20.52 7.99
N VAL A 171 -4.52 -19.92 7.62
CA VAL A 171 -4.59 -18.71 6.82
C VAL A 171 -5.44 -17.69 7.55
N SER A 172 -4.94 -16.46 7.62
CA SER A 172 -5.71 -15.27 7.95
C SER A 172 -5.51 -14.26 6.84
N TYR A 173 -6.36 -13.24 6.75
CA TYR A 173 -6.25 -12.24 5.69
C TYR A 173 -6.79 -10.89 6.11
N ASN A 174 -6.34 -9.85 5.42
CA ASN A 174 -6.90 -8.51 5.59
C ASN A 174 -8.36 -8.45 5.12
N THR A 175 -9.06 -7.36 5.43
CA THR A 175 -10.51 -7.19 5.16
C THR A 175 -10.84 -7.31 3.68
N ARG A 176 -9.92 -6.87 2.81
CA ARG A 176 -10.06 -7.00 1.34
C ARG A 176 -9.70 -8.39 0.80
N GLN A 177 -9.11 -9.24 1.63
CA GLN A 177 -8.58 -10.55 1.27
C GLN A 177 -7.56 -10.52 0.13
N THR A 178 -6.73 -9.46 0.11
CA THR A 178 -5.66 -9.26 -0.87
C THR A 178 -4.28 -9.53 -0.28
N LEU A 179 -4.15 -9.45 1.05
CA LEU A 179 -2.97 -9.82 1.83
C LEU A 179 -3.33 -11.04 2.67
N LEU A 180 -2.57 -12.12 2.50
CA LEU A 180 -2.71 -13.35 3.27
C LEU A 180 -1.57 -13.48 4.28
N TYR A 181 -1.92 -13.93 5.48
CA TYR A 181 -1.00 -14.37 6.52
C TYR A 181 -1.10 -15.89 6.60
N ILE A 182 0.00 -16.59 6.34
CA ILE A 182 0.04 -18.05 6.26
C ILE A 182 0.96 -18.57 7.35
N GLY A 183 0.49 -19.51 8.15
CA GLY A 183 1.25 -20.09 9.27
C GLY A 183 1.14 -21.61 9.34
N SER A 184 2.19 -22.29 9.78
CA SER A 184 2.20 -23.74 10.01
C SER A 184 3.21 -24.10 11.09
N ASP A 185 2.92 -25.17 11.83
CA ASP A 185 3.83 -25.73 12.83
C ASP A 185 4.64 -26.91 12.29
N GLN A 186 4.34 -27.37 11.07
CA GLN A 186 4.95 -28.57 10.50
C GLN A 186 6.37 -28.30 9.99
N SER A 187 6.50 -27.52 8.92
CA SER A 187 7.80 -27.21 8.32
C SER A 187 7.77 -25.95 7.47
N ARG A 188 8.95 -25.51 7.02
CA ARG A 188 9.08 -24.39 6.07
C ARG A 188 8.57 -24.78 4.68
N GLU A 189 8.81 -26.02 4.28
CA GLU A 189 8.36 -26.58 3.01
C GLU A 189 6.82 -26.57 2.93
N THR A 190 6.11 -26.79 4.04
CA THR A 190 4.65 -26.65 4.10
C THR A 190 4.19 -25.22 3.75
N ILE A 191 4.89 -24.20 4.26
CA ILE A 191 4.61 -22.80 3.92
C ILE A 191 4.90 -22.53 2.44
N GLU A 192 6.04 -23.01 1.94
CA GLU A 192 6.44 -22.82 0.53
C GLU A 192 5.44 -23.45 -0.43
N LEU A 193 4.96 -24.66 -0.13
CA LEU A 193 3.90 -25.32 -0.91
C LEU A 193 2.58 -24.54 -0.90
N ALA A 194 2.20 -23.97 0.25
CA ALA A 194 0.99 -23.15 0.35
C ALA A 194 1.11 -21.88 -0.50
N VAL A 195 2.27 -21.21 -0.43
CA VAL A 195 2.57 -20.01 -1.25
C VAL A 195 2.57 -20.36 -2.73
N GLU A 196 3.29 -21.41 -3.15
CA GLU A 196 3.34 -21.86 -4.54
C GLU A 196 1.94 -22.18 -5.07
N LYS A 197 1.09 -22.79 -4.25
CA LYS A 197 -0.29 -23.09 -4.63
C LYS A 197 -1.11 -21.83 -4.87
N VAL A 198 -1.04 -20.84 -3.97
CA VAL A 198 -1.76 -19.56 -4.15
C VAL A 198 -1.21 -18.79 -5.35
N ASP A 199 0.11 -18.75 -5.53
CA ASP A 199 0.76 -18.13 -6.69
C ASP A 199 0.31 -18.79 -7.99
N SER A 200 0.30 -20.12 -8.06
CA SER A 200 -0.16 -20.86 -9.23
C SER A 200 -1.62 -20.54 -9.57
N MET A 201 -2.49 -20.43 -8.56
CA MET A 201 -3.88 -20.03 -8.76
C MET A 201 -3.98 -18.59 -9.29
N ALA A 202 -3.24 -17.65 -8.70
CA ALA A 202 -3.22 -16.24 -9.11
C ALA A 202 -2.69 -16.08 -10.55
N GLN A 203 -1.63 -16.79 -10.91
CA GLN A 203 -1.07 -16.81 -12.25
C GLN A 203 -2.04 -17.42 -13.28
N ALA A 204 -2.68 -18.56 -12.95
CA ALA A 204 -3.67 -19.18 -13.82
C ALA A 204 -4.86 -18.23 -14.07
N TYR A 205 -5.30 -17.53 -13.02
CA TYR A 205 -6.31 -16.49 -13.15
C TYR A 205 -5.86 -15.34 -14.05
N GLY A 206 -4.65 -14.80 -13.81
CA GLY A 206 -4.07 -13.72 -14.60
C GLY A 206 -3.97 -14.08 -16.08
N LYS A 207 -3.48 -15.29 -16.39
CA LYS A 207 -3.41 -15.81 -17.75
C LYS A 207 -4.79 -15.92 -18.41
N HIS A 208 -5.77 -16.49 -17.71
CA HIS A 208 -7.13 -16.60 -18.24
C HIS A 208 -7.77 -15.23 -18.50
N TRP A 209 -7.53 -14.25 -17.60
CA TRP A 209 -8.07 -12.91 -17.72
C TRP A 209 -7.45 -12.10 -18.86
N HIS A 210 -6.13 -12.20 -19.07
CA HIS A 210 -5.42 -11.40 -20.07
C HIS A 210 -5.36 -12.06 -21.46
N GLU A 211 -5.35 -13.40 -21.54
CA GLU A 211 -5.16 -14.10 -22.81
C GLU A 211 -6.46 -14.73 -23.33
N VAL A 212 -7.26 -15.34 -22.44
CA VAL A 212 -8.39 -16.18 -22.85
C VAL A 212 -9.66 -15.35 -23.02
N LEU A 213 -9.99 -14.47 -22.07
CA LEU A 213 -11.19 -13.64 -22.16
C LEU A 213 -11.17 -12.66 -23.36
N PRO A 214 -10.09 -11.91 -23.64
CA PRO A 214 -10.03 -11.07 -24.83
C PRO A 214 -10.06 -11.86 -26.15
N ALA A 215 -9.57 -13.12 -26.17
CA ALA A 215 -9.62 -13.98 -27.35
C ALA A 215 -10.99 -14.64 -27.58
N LEU A 216 -11.80 -14.80 -26.52
CA LEU A 216 -13.15 -15.36 -26.57
C LEU A 216 -14.24 -14.29 -26.75
N LEU A 217 -13.95 -13.04 -26.45
CA LEU A 217 -14.79 -11.91 -26.84
C LEU A 217 -14.64 -11.74 -28.37
N PRO A 218 -15.74 -11.59 -29.13
CA PRO A 218 -15.62 -11.19 -30.51
C PRO A 218 -14.80 -9.89 -30.56
N PRO A 219 -13.94 -9.69 -31.58
CA PRO A 219 -13.30 -8.40 -31.76
C PRO A 219 -14.42 -7.37 -31.69
N LEU A 220 -14.28 -6.38 -30.80
CA LEU A 220 -15.17 -5.23 -30.79
C LEU A 220 -15.24 -4.79 -32.26
N GLU A 221 -16.42 -4.88 -32.87
CA GLU A 221 -16.64 -4.28 -34.17
C GLU A 221 -16.22 -2.83 -33.97
N VAL A 222 -15.07 -2.48 -34.54
CA VAL A 222 -14.67 -1.09 -34.68
C VAL A 222 -15.76 -0.52 -35.55
N LEU A 223 -16.77 0.08 -34.90
CA LEU A 223 -17.73 0.90 -35.59
C LEU A 223 -16.90 1.82 -36.48
N PRO A 224 -17.15 1.86 -37.80
CA PRO A 224 -16.44 2.76 -38.68
C PRO A 224 -16.49 4.13 -38.02
N LEU A 225 -15.34 4.80 -37.97
CA LEU A 225 -15.23 6.19 -37.57
C LEU A 225 -16.04 7.01 -38.58
N ALA A 226 -17.36 6.97 -38.47
CA ALA A 226 -18.29 7.76 -39.24
C ALA A 226 -18.13 9.18 -38.71
N GLU A 227 -17.19 9.89 -39.34
CA GLU A 227 -17.10 11.33 -39.46
C GLU A 227 -17.64 12.09 -38.25
N PHE A 228 -16.88 12.06 -37.14
CA PHE A 228 -16.84 13.25 -36.29
C PHE A 228 -16.19 14.35 -37.14
N LYS A 229 -17.02 15.12 -37.83
CA LYS A 229 -16.64 16.44 -38.33
C LYS A 229 -15.91 17.17 -37.21
N GLU A 230 -14.75 17.72 -37.54
CA GLU A 230 -14.08 18.74 -36.75
C GLU A 230 -15.11 19.79 -36.31
N VAL A 231 -15.50 19.75 -35.04
CA VAL A 231 -15.90 20.94 -34.33
C VAL A 231 -14.65 21.38 -33.62
N LEU A 232 -14.02 22.39 -34.20
CA LEU A 232 -12.89 23.12 -33.65
C LEU A 232 -13.09 23.41 -32.16
N SER A 233 -11.97 23.35 -31.45
CA SER A 233 -11.79 23.70 -30.04
C SER A 233 -12.71 24.83 -29.58
N HIS A 234 -13.65 24.52 -28.71
CA HIS A 234 -14.23 25.51 -27.80
C HIS A 234 -13.50 25.35 -26.47
N ASP A 235 -12.66 26.32 -26.16
CA ASP A 235 -12.08 26.47 -24.83
C ASP A 235 -13.25 26.74 -23.85
N PRO A 236 -13.44 25.93 -22.80
CA PRO A 236 -14.51 26.11 -21.83
C PRO A 236 -14.36 27.40 -20.99
N PHE A 237 -13.29 28.17 -21.17
CA PHE A 237 -13.08 29.47 -20.52
C PHE A 237 -13.45 30.69 -21.38
N GLU A 238 -13.85 30.52 -22.65
CA GLU A 238 -14.28 31.64 -23.51
C GLU A 238 -15.72 32.12 -23.27
N ASP A 239 -16.53 31.36 -22.53
CA ASP A 239 -17.93 31.73 -22.23
C ASP A 239 -18.10 32.57 -20.95
N ILE A 240 -17.02 33.12 -20.39
CA ILE A 240 -17.12 34.05 -19.26
C ILE A 240 -17.38 35.46 -19.81
N PRO A 241 -18.55 36.09 -19.54
CA PRO A 241 -18.80 37.46 -19.95
C PRO A 241 -17.76 38.40 -19.31
N CYS A 242 -17.07 39.20 -20.12
CA CYS A 242 -16.02 40.12 -19.70
C CYS A 242 -16.44 41.16 -18.65
N GLU A 243 -17.73 41.26 -18.33
CA GLU A 243 -18.29 42.28 -17.42
C GLU A 243 -18.17 41.93 -15.93
N VAL A 244 -17.72 40.72 -15.57
CA VAL A 244 -17.60 40.31 -14.15
C VAL A 244 -16.20 40.56 -13.57
N ASN A 245 -15.19 40.87 -14.39
CA ASN A 245 -13.82 41.15 -13.90
C ASN A 245 -13.55 42.63 -13.53
N SER A 246 -14.50 43.53 -13.80
CA SER A 246 -14.36 44.96 -13.43
C SER A 246 -14.66 45.25 -11.95
N ALA A 247 -15.21 44.29 -11.21
CA ALA A 247 -15.73 44.51 -9.85
C ALA A 247 -14.87 43.89 -8.72
N LEU A 248 -13.73 43.27 -9.03
CA LEU A 248 -12.89 42.58 -8.04
C LEU A 248 -11.41 43.02 -8.05
N GLN A 249 -11.10 44.23 -8.54
CA GLN A 249 -9.72 44.73 -8.59
C GLN A 249 -9.18 45.38 -7.30
N ASP A 250 -9.86 45.29 -6.16
CA ASP A 250 -9.42 45.98 -4.93
C ASP A 250 -9.00 45.08 -3.76
N SER A 251 -8.62 43.83 -3.98
CA SER A 251 -7.88 43.11 -2.94
C SER A 251 -6.97 42.02 -3.46
N ILE A 252 -5.72 42.11 -2.99
CA ILE A 252 -4.63 41.13 -3.06
C ILE A 252 -3.73 41.26 -4.30
N LYS A 253 -2.73 42.15 -4.17
CA LYS A 253 -1.46 42.01 -4.88
C LYS A 253 -0.60 40.96 -4.17
N PRO A 254 0.04 40.03 -4.92
CA PRO A 254 1.38 39.59 -4.60
C PRO A 254 2.34 40.07 -5.69
N THR A 255 3.35 40.83 -5.26
CA THR A 255 4.49 41.25 -6.06
C THR A 255 5.31 40.02 -6.45
N VAL A 256 5.37 39.70 -7.74
CA VAL A 256 6.41 38.82 -8.29
C VAL A 256 7.10 39.55 -9.43
N ARG A 257 8.38 39.86 -9.23
CA ARG A 257 9.29 40.38 -10.26
C ARG A 257 9.64 39.25 -11.22
N CYS A 258 9.60 39.56 -12.51
CA CYS A 258 10.07 38.71 -13.61
C CYS A 258 11.56 38.38 -13.48
N LEU A 259 11.92 37.13 -13.72
CA LEU A 259 13.26 36.69 -14.14
C LEU A 259 13.09 35.82 -15.39
N GLU A 260 13.95 36.08 -16.37
CA GLU A 260 13.87 35.66 -17.77
C GLU A 260 13.99 34.13 -18.00
N PRO A 261 13.56 33.62 -19.17
CA PRO A 261 13.54 32.18 -19.47
C PRO A 261 14.94 31.64 -19.79
N ASN A 262 15.30 30.53 -19.14
CA ASN A 262 16.56 29.81 -19.32
C ASN A 262 16.52 28.97 -20.63
N PRO A 263 17.57 29.01 -21.47
CA PRO A 263 17.59 28.25 -22.74
C PRO A 263 17.86 26.73 -22.55
N ASP A 264 17.25 25.96 -23.45
CA ASP A 264 17.20 24.50 -23.55
C ASP A 264 18.58 23.78 -23.41
N PRO A 265 18.75 22.83 -22.46
CA PRO A 265 20.03 22.21 -22.15
C PRO A 265 20.45 21.06 -23.09
N PHE A 266 19.74 20.77 -24.20
CA PHE A 266 20.08 19.64 -25.09
C PHE A 266 20.49 20.01 -26.53
N GLY A 267 20.79 21.29 -26.80
CA GLY A 267 21.13 21.78 -28.15
C GLY A 267 22.51 21.41 -28.73
N ASN A 268 23.46 20.90 -27.94
CA ASN A 268 24.87 20.81 -28.34
C ASN A 268 25.44 19.38 -28.54
N LEU A 269 24.66 18.46 -29.12
CA LEU A 269 25.13 17.11 -29.49
C LEU A 269 25.02 16.77 -30.98
N LYS A 270 24.88 17.78 -31.86
CA LYS A 270 24.78 17.58 -33.33
C LYS A 270 25.96 18.13 -34.16
N SER A 271 27.11 18.44 -33.56
CA SER A 271 28.26 18.97 -34.29
C SER A 271 29.60 18.24 -34.09
N LEU A 272 29.57 16.94 -33.79
CA LEU A 272 30.76 16.07 -33.82
C LEU A 272 30.48 14.78 -34.59
N LEU A 273 30.31 14.93 -35.91
CA LEU A 273 30.65 13.97 -36.97
C LEU A 273 31.12 14.76 -38.19
#